data_AF-A0A933WC79-F1
#
_entry.id   AF-A0A933WC79-F1
#
_cell.length_a   1.000
_cell.length_b   1.000
_cell.length_c   1.000
_cell.angle_alpha   90.00
_cell.angle_beta   90.00
_cell.angle_gamma   90.00
#
_symmetry.space_group_name_H-M   'P 1'
#
loop_
_entity.id
_entity.type
_entity.pdbx_description
1 polymer ?
#
loop_
_entity_poly.entity_id
_entity_poly.type
_entity_poly.pdbx_seq_one_letter_code
_entity_poly.pdbx_strand_id
1 'polypeptide(L)'
;MIGQYSKSKWVDDAYLMWAKNLIGRDDPLQTINMLQNFAAQFPKSDLRPEAEFYLGLAYRNARKYAPAVNSFDAFIAQVNKHPLLPYAHYERSKALMSLQRYREAAEAAGVVLQRWPKHLLADRALRQRAEARLQQGDYLGAREDFRVIGKRAVSEADRFDFFMREVDCLESAREFDQALALLRGELSHTPPPPAPVPGQLPPAGSDHFARLTMRIGTVQLLAGKYDAAVAEYRKVLTDYPKTAIAAEAQYRIAYGYESVADDFERAQQEYALVKDQFGMSNYTQQAQTRSDDLSRIMQYRKGGAGADSLEKRAEAGFLTAERFLFQLEKPERALEEYARVVTEYPKTAAAGRALNAQAWVLRRKLDRPGAADSLNWRVIREYPATEAQIAARDYLEAAGQTVPDSLIQFPVPKVPERDTTAAAEAKPLTPVPANTPPLGFGPGVMSREDSLAWQRTRARMATAPGDSAMMHEMRILYPNDPRFGPGGPGGQGVQRDSLGRPINPYPPRGGLPPGIVPPDTTRRRDDR
;
A
#
# COMPACT_ATOMS: atom_id res chain seq x y z
N MET A 1 -44.73 -21.83 -17.43
CA MET A 1 -45.85 -20.99 -17.93
C MET A 1 -45.47 -20.12 -19.12
N ILE A 2 -44.35 -19.38 -19.13
CA ILE A 2 -44.03 -18.42 -20.21
C ILE A 2 -43.86 -19.10 -21.59
N GLY A 3 -43.26 -20.30 -21.65
CA GLY A 3 -43.10 -21.07 -22.90
C GLY A 3 -44.41 -21.59 -23.52
N GLN A 4 -45.52 -21.61 -22.77
CA GLN A 4 -46.82 -22.09 -23.27
C GLN A 4 -47.69 -20.99 -23.88
N TYR A 5 -47.35 -19.71 -23.68
CA TYR A 5 -48.13 -18.55 -24.13
C TYR A 5 -47.25 -17.51 -24.84
N SER A 6 -46.27 -17.93 -25.63
CA SER A 6 -45.24 -17.07 -26.26
C SER A 6 -45.75 -15.96 -27.19
N LYS A 7 -47.03 -15.97 -27.58
CA LYS A 7 -47.69 -14.94 -28.40
C LYS A 7 -48.60 -13.99 -27.61
N SER A 8 -48.71 -14.15 -26.29
CA SER A 8 -49.54 -13.27 -25.45
C SER A 8 -48.93 -11.86 -25.40
N LYS A 9 -49.79 -10.85 -25.35
CA LYS A 9 -49.39 -9.44 -25.26
C LYS A 9 -48.72 -9.05 -23.93
N TRP A 10 -48.63 -9.97 -22.98
CA TRP A 10 -48.09 -9.77 -21.62
C TRP A 10 -46.80 -10.57 -21.36
N VAL A 11 -46.27 -11.25 -22.39
CA VAL A 11 -45.14 -12.19 -22.22
C VAL A 11 -43.86 -11.43 -21.90
N ASP A 12 -43.64 -10.30 -22.54
CA ASP A 12 -42.52 -9.40 -22.30
C ASP A 12 -42.59 -8.75 -20.91
N ASP A 13 -43.79 -8.31 -20.48
CA ASP A 13 -44.03 -7.83 -19.11
C ASP A 13 -43.68 -8.90 -18.05
N ALA A 14 -44.18 -10.12 -18.23
CA ALA A 14 -43.93 -11.23 -17.31
C ALA A 14 -42.43 -11.59 -17.26
N TYR A 15 -41.76 -11.55 -18.41
CA TYR A 15 -40.32 -11.80 -18.52
C TYR A 15 -39.50 -10.75 -17.80
N LEU A 16 -39.84 -9.47 -17.97
CA LEU A 16 -39.15 -8.38 -17.30
C LEU A 16 -39.43 -8.36 -15.79
N MET A 17 -40.66 -8.67 -15.37
CA MET A 17 -40.99 -8.81 -13.95
C MET A 17 -40.22 -9.95 -13.29
N TRP A 18 -40.00 -11.04 -14.02
CA TRP A 18 -39.13 -12.12 -13.57
C TRP A 18 -37.69 -11.63 -13.40
N ALA A 19 -37.13 -10.93 -14.39
CA ALA A 19 -35.78 -10.36 -14.31
C ALA A 19 -35.60 -9.43 -13.10
N LYS A 20 -36.58 -8.54 -12.87
CA LYS A 20 -36.61 -7.64 -11.72
C LYS A 20 -36.54 -8.39 -10.38
N ASN A 21 -37.22 -9.54 -10.26
CA ASN A 21 -37.20 -10.36 -9.06
C ASN A 21 -35.82 -11.00 -8.83
N LEU A 22 -35.17 -11.47 -9.90
CA LEU A 22 -33.88 -12.16 -9.82
C LEU A 22 -32.71 -11.25 -9.45
N ILE A 23 -32.74 -9.96 -9.81
CA ILE A 23 -31.64 -9.00 -9.62
C ILE A 23 -31.18 -8.86 -8.15
N GLY A 24 -31.99 -9.27 -7.17
CA GLY A 24 -31.61 -9.26 -5.75
C GLY A 24 -31.59 -10.62 -5.05
N ARG A 25 -31.80 -11.75 -5.74
CA ARG A 25 -32.06 -13.05 -5.10
C ARG A 25 -31.29 -14.24 -5.68
N ASP A 26 -31.02 -14.25 -6.99
CA ASP A 26 -30.47 -15.42 -7.71
C ASP A 26 -29.13 -15.12 -8.41
N ASP A 27 -28.52 -16.15 -9.03
CA ASP A 27 -27.27 -16.05 -9.78
C ASP A 27 -27.35 -14.93 -10.84
N PRO A 28 -26.52 -13.87 -10.73
CA PRO A 28 -26.57 -12.74 -11.64
C PRO A 28 -26.26 -13.13 -13.10
N LEU A 29 -25.57 -14.25 -13.34
CA LEU A 29 -25.29 -14.74 -14.70
C LEU A 29 -26.54 -15.26 -15.40
N GLN A 30 -27.44 -15.93 -14.67
CA GLN A 30 -28.72 -16.38 -15.23
C GLN A 30 -29.57 -15.17 -15.66
N THR A 31 -29.62 -14.14 -14.82
CA THR A 31 -30.34 -12.90 -15.10
C THR A 31 -29.77 -12.17 -16.32
N ILE A 32 -28.44 -12.14 -16.47
CA ILE A 32 -27.76 -11.57 -17.65
C ILE A 32 -28.18 -12.32 -18.92
N ASN A 33 -28.06 -13.66 -18.94
CA ASN A 33 -28.41 -14.46 -20.11
C ASN A 33 -29.89 -14.28 -20.51
N MET A 34 -30.76 -14.16 -19.51
CA MET A 34 -32.18 -13.90 -19.71
C MET A 34 -32.40 -12.52 -20.36
N LEU A 35 -31.83 -11.46 -19.78
CA LEU A 35 -32.01 -10.08 -20.27
C LEU A 35 -31.32 -9.80 -21.61
N GLN A 36 -30.16 -10.40 -21.89
CA GLN A 36 -29.49 -10.27 -23.21
C GLN A 36 -30.38 -10.76 -24.36
N ASN A 37 -31.17 -11.80 -24.12
CA ASN A 37 -32.07 -12.37 -25.13
C ASN A 37 -33.38 -11.58 -25.28
N PHE A 38 -33.67 -10.61 -24.39
CA PHE A 38 -34.93 -9.87 -24.39
C PHE A 38 -35.17 -9.13 -25.70
N ALA A 39 -34.18 -8.39 -26.20
CA ALA A 39 -34.32 -7.62 -27.44
C ALA A 39 -34.48 -8.52 -28.68
N ALA A 40 -33.89 -9.72 -28.68
CA ALA A 40 -34.04 -10.71 -29.74
C ALA A 40 -35.42 -11.39 -29.70
N GLN A 41 -35.94 -11.68 -28.51
CA GLN A 41 -37.24 -12.33 -28.33
C GLN A 41 -38.41 -11.34 -28.50
N PHE A 42 -38.23 -10.08 -28.12
CA PHE A 42 -39.25 -9.04 -28.13
C PHE A 42 -38.78 -7.76 -28.86
N PRO A 43 -38.43 -7.85 -30.16
CA PRO A 43 -37.79 -6.75 -30.89
C PRO A 43 -38.69 -5.51 -31.08
N LYS A 44 -40.01 -5.64 -30.89
CA LYS A 44 -40.98 -4.54 -30.97
C LYS A 44 -41.49 -4.06 -29.60
N SER A 45 -41.00 -4.64 -28.49
CA SER A 45 -41.48 -4.27 -27.16
C SER A 45 -41.01 -2.86 -26.78
N ASP A 46 -41.91 -2.12 -26.15
CA ASP A 46 -41.63 -0.79 -25.57
C ASP A 46 -40.81 -0.91 -24.27
N LEU A 47 -40.70 -2.12 -23.71
CA LEU A 47 -39.93 -2.41 -22.50
C LEU A 47 -38.44 -2.62 -22.77
N ARG A 48 -37.99 -2.61 -24.04
CA ARG A 48 -36.58 -2.85 -24.39
C ARG A 48 -35.61 -1.92 -23.67
N PRO A 49 -35.85 -0.60 -23.56
CA PRO A 49 -34.96 0.27 -22.77
C PRO A 49 -34.95 -0.13 -21.29
N GLU A 50 -36.12 -0.45 -20.72
CA GLU A 50 -36.19 -0.87 -19.33
C GLU A 50 -35.42 -2.18 -19.08
N ALA A 51 -35.52 -3.16 -19.97
CA ALA A 51 -34.72 -4.38 -19.94
C ALA A 51 -33.21 -4.10 -19.98
N GLU A 52 -32.78 -3.13 -20.79
CA GLU A 52 -31.37 -2.72 -20.88
C GLU A 52 -30.86 -2.12 -19.55
N PHE A 53 -31.67 -1.30 -18.88
CA PHE A 53 -31.32 -0.80 -17.54
C PHE A 53 -31.12 -1.94 -16.53
N TYR A 54 -32.02 -2.92 -16.53
CA TYR A 54 -31.91 -4.08 -15.64
C TYR A 54 -30.75 -5.00 -16.01
N LEU A 55 -30.37 -5.06 -17.30
CA LEU A 55 -29.17 -5.77 -17.74
C LEU A 55 -27.91 -5.12 -17.16
N GLY A 56 -27.85 -3.78 -17.15
CA GLY A 56 -26.79 -3.02 -16.48
C GLY A 56 -26.69 -3.34 -14.98
N LEU A 57 -27.82 -3.41 -14.27
CA LEU A 57 -27.86 -3.83 -12.87
C LEU A 57 -27.36 -5.26 -12.67
N ALA A 58 -27.79 -6.21 -13.51
CA ALA A 58 -27.37 -7.60 -13.43
C ALA A 58 -25.84 -7.73 -13.66
N TYR A 59 -25.29 -7.03 -14.65
CA TYR A 59 -23.84 -6.96 -14.86
C TYR A 59 -23.09 -6.36 -13.67
N ARG A 60 -23.60 -5.28 -13.07
CA ARG A 60 -22.99 -4.67 -11.89
C ARG A 60 -22.97 -5.64 -10.71
N ASN A 61 -24.06 -6.38 -10.47
CA ASN A 61 -24.13 -7.39 -9.41
C ASN A 61 -23.20 -8.57 -9.68
N ALA A 62 -22.99 -8.94 -10.94
CA ALA A 62 -21.96 -9.89 -11.37
C ALA A 62 -20.52 -9.34 -11.32
N ARG A 63 -20.31 -8.11 -10.84
CA ARG A 63 -19.02 -7.38 -10.85
C ARG A 63 -18.42 -7.18 -12.25
N LYS A 64 -19.24 -7.32 -13.30
CA LYS A 64 -18.89 -7.04 -14.70
C LYS A 64 -19.15 -5.56 -15.00
N TYR A 65 -18.31 -4.68 -14.44
CA TYR A 65 -18.59 -3.25 -14.43
C TYR A 65 -18.53 -2.58 -15.81
N ALA A 66 -17.63 -2.99 -16.70
CA ALA A 66 -17.57 -2.42 -18.05
C ALA A 66 -18.84 -2.73 -18.88
N PRO A 67 -19.31 -3.99 -18.94
CA PRO A 67 -20.63 -4.29 -19.51
C PRO A 67 -21.79 -3.54 -18.84
N ALA A 68 -21.74 -3.37 -17.51
CA ALA A 68 -22.77 -2.61 -16.80
C ALA A 68 -22.86 -1.16 -17.28
N VAL A 69 -21.71 -0.48 -17.42
CA VAL A 69 -21.66 0.90 -17.94
C VAL A 69 -22.22 0.96 -19.36
N ASN A 70 -21.85 0.02 -20.23
CA ASN A 70 -22.34 -0.02 -21.61
C ASN A 70 -23.88 -0.15 -21.65
N SER A 71 -24.46 -1.01 -20.81
CA SER A 71 -25.92 -1.16 -20.74
C SER A 71 -26.61 0.09 -20.20
N PHE A 72 -26.06 0.74 -19.16
CA PHE A 72 -26.62 2.01 -18.69
C PHE A 72 -26.52 3.11 -19.76
N ASP A 73 -25.43 3.18 -20.51
CA ASP A 73 -25.24 4.12 -21.62
C ASP A 73 -26.23 3.86 -22.75
N ALA A 74 -26.44 2.59 -23.11
CA ALA A 74 -27.42 2.19 -24.11
C ALA A 74 -28.85 2.57 -23.69
N PHE A 75 -29.21 2.38 -22.41
CA PHE A 75 -30.50 2.83 -21.88
C PHE A 75 -30.65 4.35 -21.95
N ILE A 76 -29.65 5.11 -21.47
CA ILE A 76 -29.68 6.58 -21.44
C ILE A 76 -29.78 7.16 -22.85
N ALA A 77 -29.12 6.56 -23.85
CA ALA A 77 -29.17 7.01 -25.24
C ALA A 77 -30.54 6.78 -25.91
N GLN A 78 -31.29 5.77 -25.48
CA GLN A 78 -32.59 5.41 -26.06
C GLN A 78 -33.76 6.25 -25.51
N VAL A 79 -33.63 6.80 -24.30
CA VAL A 79 -34.75 7.47 -23.61
C VAL A 79 -34.40 8.89 -23.17
N ASN A 80 -35.24 9.85 -23.56
CA ASN A 80 -35.10 11.25 -23.15
C ASN A 80 -35.82 11.56 -21.82
N LYS A 81 -36.93 10.85 -21.55
CA LYS A 81 -37.73 10.93 -20.32
C LYS A 81 -38.12 9.52 -19.89
N HIS A 82 -37.66 9.08 -18.73
CA HIS A 82 -38.03 7.80 -18.14
C HIS A 82 -37.84 7.84 -16.61
N PRO A 83 -38.71 7.22 -15.79
CA PRO A 83 -38.57 7.19 -14.32
C PRO A 83 -37.24 6.59 -13.83
N LEU A 84 -36.61 5.72 -14.63
CA LEU A 84 -35.34 5.06 -14.29
C LEU A 84 -34.09 5.88 -14.66
N LEU A 85 -34.20 7.01 -15.35
CA LEU A 85 -33.03 7.83 -15.71
C LEU A 85 -32.18 8.27 -14.49
N PRO A 86 -32.75 8.75 -13.37
CA PRO A 86 -31.96 9.05 -12.16
C PRO A 86 -31.21 7.83 -11.63
N TYR A 87 -31.84 6.65 -11.68
CA TYR A 87 -31.24 5.39 -11.22
C TYR A 87 -30.13 4.93 -12.16
N ALA A 88 -30.31 5.06 -13.47
CA ALA A 88 -29.30 4.69 -14.46
C ALA A 88 -28.03 5.52 -14.31
N HIS A 89 -28.15 6.84 -14.18
CA HIS A 89 -26.98 7.70 -13.94
C HIS A 89 -26.28 7.40 -12.61
N TYR A 90 -27.05 7.14 -11.55
CA TYR A 90 -26.50 6.78 -10.24
C TYR A 90 -25.79 5.41 -10.23
N GLU A 91 -26.38 4.38 -10.84
CA GLU A 91 -25.79 3.04 -10.90
C GLU A 91 -24.62 2.97 -11.89
N ARG A 92 -24.69 3.74 -12.99
CA ARG A 92 -23.54 3.98 -13.88
C ARG A 92 -22.37 4.61 -13.13
N SER A 93 -22.61 5.65 -12.32
CA SER A 93 -21.59 6.27 -11.48
C SER A 93 -20.91 5.23 -10.57
N LYS A 94 -21.69 4.37 -9.91
CA LYS A 94 -21.15 3.30 -9.05
C LYS A 94 -20.33 2.26 -9.84
N ALA A 95 -20.75 1.90 -11.05
CA ALA A 95 -19.98 0.99 -11.89
C ALA A 95 -18.66 1.63 -12.37
N LEU A 96 -18.68 2.92 -12.72
CA LEU A 96 -17.48 3.70 -13.07
C LEU A 96 -16.50 3.84 -11.90
N MET A 97 -17.01 4.01 -10.67
CA MET A 97 -16.19 3.97 -9.46
C MET A 97 -15.44 2.65 -9.33
N SER A 98 -16.10 1.52 -9.56
CA SER A 98 -15.47 0.20 -9.51
C SER A 98 -14.45 -0.04 -10.64
N LEU A 99 -14.53 0.73 -11.73
CA LEU A 99 -13.54 0.75 -12.81
C LEU A 99 -12.43 1.79 -12.59
N GLN A 100 -12.43 2.51 -11.47
CA GLN A 100 -11.51 3.62 -11.18
C GLN A 100 -11.60 4.77 -12.20
N ARG A 101 -12.71 4.87 -12.95
CA ARG A 101 -13.02 5.97 -13.88
C ARG A 101 -13.68 7.12 -13.11
N TYR A 102 -12.94 7.67 -12.16
CA TYR A 102 -13.46 8.56 -11.12
C TYR A 102 -14.10 9.85 -11.66
N ARG A 103 -13.49 10.47 -12.67
CA ARG A 103 -14.03 11.68 -13.31
C ARG A 103 -15.42 11.44 -13.90
N GLU A 104 -15.55 10.38 -14.70
CA GLU A 104 -16.83 10.04 -15.32
C GLU A 104 -17.87 9.61 -14.28
N ALA A 105 -17.43 8.97 -13.18
CA ALA A 105 -18.31 8.64 -12.07
C ALA A 105 -18.88 9.90 -11.39
N ALA A 106 -18.03 10.91 -11.16
CA ALA A 106 -18.44 12.20 -10.61
C ALA A 106 -19.41 12.94 -11.54
N GLU A 107 -19.13 12.93 -12.85
CA GLU A 107 -20.01 13.51 -13.87
C GLU A 107 -21.37 12.81 -13.89
N ALA A 108 -21.41 11.47 -13.92
CA ALA A 108 -22.65 10.70 -13.94
C ALA A 108 -23.52 10.95 -12.68
N ALA A 109 -22.91 11.00 -11.50
CA ALA A 109 -23.63 11.38 -10.27
C ALA A 109 -24.08 12.86 -10.31
N GLY A 110 -23.26 13.75 -10.87
CA GLY A 110 -23.57 15.17 -11.06
C GLY A 110 -24.82 15.41 -11.91
N VAL A 111 -25.04 14.60 -12.94
CA VAL A 111 -26.26 14.67 -13.76
C VAL A 111 -27.52 14.46 -12.92
N VAL A 112 -27.49 13.56 -11.93
CA VAL A 112 -28.63 13.31 -11.03
C VAL A 112 -28.98 14.56 -10.24
N LEU A 113 -27.96 15.23 -9.70
CA LEU A 113 -28.10 16.44 -8.90
C LEU A 113 -28.60 17.64 -9.70
N GLN A 114 -28.17 17.75 -10.97
CA GLN A 114 -28.55 18.84 -11.84
C GLN A 114 -29.97 18.69 -12.38
N ARG A 115 -30.33 17.49 -12.86
CA ARG A 115 -31.62 17.25 -13.54
C ARG A 115 -32.74 16.87 -12.58
N TRP A 116 -32.42 16.23 -11.46
CA TRP A 116 -33.39 15.76 -10.48
C TRP A 116 -33.00 16.12 -9.03
N PRO A 117 -32.81 17.41 -8.71
CA PRO A 117 -32.30 17.86 -7.40
C PRO A 117 -33.19 17.49 -6.20
N LYS A 118 -34.49 17.22 -6.43
CA LYS A 118 -35.46 16.83 -5.39
C LYS A 118 -35.76 15.32 -5.36
N HIS A 119 -35.10 14.52 -6.19
CA HIS A 119 -35.32 13.08 -6.23
C HIS A 119 -34.73 12.38 -5.01
N LEU A 120 -35.30 11.25 -4.59
CA LEU A 120 -34.82 10.46 -3.44
C LEU A 120 -33.35 9.99 -3.57
N LEU A 121 -32.80 10.01 -4.78
CA LEU A 121 -31.40 9.69 -5.05
C LEU A 121 -30.46 10.89 -4.94
N ALA A 122 -30.95 12.13 -4.83
CA ALA A 122 -30.11 13.32 -4.85
C ALA A 122 -29.01 13.25 -3.77
N ASP A 123 -29.34 12.96 -2.51
CA ASP A 123 -28.33 12.88 -1.45
C ASP A 123 -27.42 11.65 -1.57
N ARG A 124 -27.88 10.57 -2.20
CA ARG A 124 -27.04 9.40 -2.51
C ARG A 124 -26.06 9.71 -3.65
N ALA A 125 -26.52 10.40 -4.68
CA ALA A 125 -25.71 10.84 -5.80
C ALA A 125 -24.69 11.91 -5.36
N LEU A 126 -25.07 12.82 -4.44
CA LEU A 126 -24.15 13.81 -3.89
C LEU A 126 -22.99 13.13 -3.15
N ARG A 127 -23.29 12.12 -2.33
CA ARG A 127 -22.26 11.29 -1.68
C ARG A 127 -21.38 10.53 -2.69
N GLN A 128 -21.98 9.94 -3.73
CA GLN A 128 -21.20 9.27 -4.78
C GLN A 128 -20.29 10.22 -5.54
N ARG A 129 -20.76 11.44 -5.84
CA ARG A 129 -19.93 12.46 -6.49
C ARG A 129 -18.78 12.92 -5.59
N ALA A 130 -19.05 13.14 -4.31
CA ALA A 130 -18.02 13.52 -3.34
C ALA A 130 -16.90 12.48 -3.27
N GLU A 131 -17.26 11.19 -3.14
CA GLU A 131 -16.29 10.09 -3.09
C GLU A 131 -15.55 9.94 -4.44
N ALA A 132 -16.24 10.05 -5.57
CA ALA A 132 -15.62 10.02 -6.88
C ALA A 132 -14.58 11.14 -7.07
N ARG A 133 -14.91 12.36 -6.67
CA ARG A 133 -13.99 13.50 -6.71
C ARG A 133 -12.79 13.32 -5.79
N LEU A 134 -13.00 12.77 -4.59
CA LEU A 134 -11.93 12.47 -3.64
C LEU A 134 -10.91 11.49 -4.24
N GLN A 135 -11.38 10.39 -4.84
CA GLN A 135 -10.53 9.39 -5.49
C GLN A 135 -9.86 9.91 -6.78
N GLN A 136 -10.49 10.86 -7.46
CA GLN A 136 -9.92 11.56 -8.62
C GLN A 136 -8.77 12.50 -8.23
N GLY A 137 -8.73 12.99 -6.98
CA GLY A 137 -7.85 14.08 -6.55
C GLY A 137 -8.48 15.48 -6.68
N ASP A 138 -9.77 15.60 -7.04
CA ASP A 138 -10.52 16.85 -6.97
C ASP A 138 -10.98 17.11 -5.52
N TYR A 139 -10.01 17.39 -4.67
CA TYR A 139 -10.24 17.52 -3.22
C TYR A 139 -11.14 18.70 -2.86
N LEU A 140 -11.00 19.84 -3.55
CA LEU A 140 -11.83 21.02 -3.29
C LEU A 140 -13.28 20.82 -3.76
N GLY A 141 -13.49 20.14 -4.89
CA GLY A 141 -14.83 19.76 -5.34
C GLY A 141 -15.49 18.73 -4.41
N ALA A 142 -14.73 17.76 -3.91
CA ALA A 142 -15.19 16.79 -2.92
C ALA A 142 -15.58 17.45 -1.59
N ARG A 143 -14.75 18.39 -1.09
CA ARG A 143 -15.02 19.19 0.10
C ARG A 143 -16.37 19.89 0.01
N GLU A 144 -16.63 20.57 -1.11
CA GLU A 144 -17.90 21.29 -1.30
C GLU A 144 -19.11 20.34 -1.25
N ASP A 145 -18.99 19.16 -1.85
CA ASP A 145 -20.05 18.15 -1.78
C ASP A 145 -20.27 17.66 -0.34
N PHE A 146 -19.20 17.31 0.39
CA PHE A 146 -19.31 16.90 1.81
C PHE A 146 -19.91 17.98 2.70
N ARG A 147 -19.55 19.24 2.48
CA ARG A 147 -20.14 20.38 3.18
C ARG A 147 -21.64 20.50 2.97
N VAL A 148 -22.10 20.32 1.73
CA VAL A 148 -23.54 20.36 1.41
C VAL A 148 -24.27 19.19 2.06
N ILE A 149 -23.65 18.00 2.12
CA ILE A 149 -24.23 16.83 2.79
C ILE A 149 -24.31 17.06 4.30
N GLY A 150 -23.22 17.56 4.92
CA GLY A 150 -23.17 17.85 6.35
C GLY A 150 -24.23 18.86 6.79
N LYS A 151 -24.48 19.90 5.99
CA LYS A 151 -25.56 20.88 6.25
C LYS A 151 -26.98 20.28 6.24
N ARG A 152 -27.16 19.13 5.60
CA ARG A 152 -28.45 18.43 5.50
C ARG A 152 -28.51 17.20 6.39
N ALA A 153 -27.46 16.93 7.15
CA ALA A 153 -27.40 15.78 8.04
C ALA A 153 -28.51 15.89 9.11
N VAL A 154 -29.20 14.78 9.34
CA VAL A 154 -30.30 14.72 10.31
C VAL A 154 -29.77 14.60 11.73
N SER A 155 -28.67 13.87 11.89
CA SER A 155 -28.02 13.66 13.17
C SER A 155 -26.72 14.47 13.28
N GLU A 156 -26.41 14.84 14.51
CA GLU A 156 -25.16 15.53 14.82
C GLU A 156 -23.93 14.66 14.54
N ALA A 157 -24.05 13.34 14.77
CA ALA A 157 -23.01 12.37 14.43
C ALA A 157 -22.71 12.34 12.92
N ASP A 158 -23.76 12.31 12.09
CA ASP A 158 -23.60 12.34 10.62
C ASP A 158 -22.99 13.67 10.17
N ARG A 159 -23.44 14.80 10.73
CA ARG A 159 -22.88 16.13 10.45
C ARG A 159 -21.37 16.13 10.72
N PHE A 160 -20.97 15.63 11.89
CA PHE A 160 -19.58 15.58 12.32
C PHE A 160 -18.74 14.65 11.44
N ASP A 161 -19.26 13.50 11.02
CA ASP A 161 -18.56 12.60 10.12
C ASP A 161 -18.34 13.24 8.73
N PHE A 162 -19.31 13.98 8.19
CA PHE A 162 -19.10 14.74 6.94
C PHE A 162 -18.15 15.93 7.12
N PHE A 163 -18.20 16.61 8.26
CA PHE A 163 -17.22 17.63 8.61
C PHE A 163 -15.79 17.07 8.62
N MET A 164 -15.59 15.87 9.18
CA MET A 164 -14.29 15.21 9.13
C MET A 164 -13.85 14.88 7.69
N ARG A 165 -14.79 14.50 6.81
CA ARG A 165 -14.50 14.33 5.37
C ARG A 165 -14.10 15.64 4.69
N GLU A 166 -14.66 16.78 5.08
CA GLU A 166 -14.20 18.09 4.59
C GLU A 166 -12.74 18.37 5.00
N VAL A 167 -12.38 18.03 6.24
CA VAL A 167 -11.01 18.16 6.74
C VAL A 167 -10.06 17.24 5.99
N ASP A 168 -10.43 15.97 5.77
CA ASP A 168 -9.63 15.03 4.98
C ASP A 168 -9.36 15.57 3.56
N CYS A 169 -10.35 16.23 2.94
CA CYS A 169 -10.18 16.88 1.63
C CYS A 169 -9.14 18.03 1.69
N LEU A 170 -9.18 18.86 2.73
CA LEU A 170 -8.22 19.96 2.91
C LEU A 170 -6.80 19.45 3.17
N GLU A 171 -6.66 18.39 3.97
CA GLU A 171 -5.39 17.71 4.20
C GLU A 171 -4.80 17.18 2.90
N SER A 172 -5.62 16.51 2.08
CA SER A 172 -5.23 16.00 0.76
C SER A 172 -4.77 17.10 -0.19
N ALA A 173 -5.47 18.23 -0.17
CA ALA A 173 -5.16 19.41 -0.96
C ALA A 173 -3.94 20.18 -0.46
N ARG A 174 -3.33 19.77 0.67
CA ARG A 174 -2.26 20.49 1.38
C ARG A 174 -2.67 21.89 1.86
N GLU A 175 -3.98 22.13 2.00
CA GLU A 175 -4.58 23.39 2.46
C GLU A 175 -4.65 23.42 3.99
N PHE A 176 -3.49 23.30 4.65
CA PHE A 176 -3.40 23.07 6.09
C PHE A 176 -3.95 24.23 6.93
N ASP A 177 -3.75 25.47 6.50
CA ASP A 177 -4.25 26.62 7.24
C ASP A 177 -5.79 26.70 7.21
N GLN A 178 -6.41 26.33 6.09
CA GLN A 178 -7.87 26.21 5.99
C GLN A 178 -8.41 25.08 6.86
N ALA A 179 -7.72 23.92 6.89
CA ALA A 179 -8.09 22.79 7.74
C ALA A 179 -8.03 23.18 9.22
N LEU A 180 -6.96 23.85 9.66
CA LEU A 180 -6.81 24.32 11.03
C LEU A 180 -7.87 25.36 11.41
N ALA A 181 -8.18 26.30 10.51
CA ALA A 181 -9.23 27.28 10.76
C ALA A 181 -10.60 26.60 10.94
N LEU A 182 -10.93 25.64 10.08
CA LEU A 182 -12.18 24.87 10.14
C LEU A 182 -12.29 24.07 11.45
N LEU A 183 -11.23 23.34 11.81
CA LEU A 183 -11.17 22.55 13.05
C LEU A 183 -11.27 23.40 14.31
N ARG A 184 -10.56 24.53 14.35
CA ARG A 184 -10.60 25.45 15.51
C ARG A 184 -11.95 26.12 15.65
N GLY A 185 -12.61 26.44 14.55
CA GLY A 185 -13.99 26.93 14.55
C GLY A 185 -14.93 25.92 15.22
N GLU A 186 -14.90 24.66 14.78
CA GLU A 186 -15.73 23.59 15.36
C GLU A 186 -15.37 23.31 16.83
N LEU A 187 -14.09 23.28 17.16
CA LEU A 187 -13.61 23.07 18.53
C LEU A 187 -14.09 24.18 19.48
N SER A 188 -14.17 25.42 19.03
CA SER A 188 -14.63 26.55 19.86
C SER A 188 -16.09 26.44 20.34
N HIS A 189 -16.90 25.65 19.62
CA HIS A 189 -18.29 25.35 19.96
C HIS A 189 -18.47 23.98 20.61
N THR A 190 -17.38 23.19 20.70
CA THR A 190 -17.39 21.86 21.31
C THR A 190 -16.98 21.97 22.77
N PRO A 191 -17.81 21.55 23.74
CA PRO A 191 -17.44 21.63 25.14
C PRO A 191 -16.23 20.73 25.44
N PRO A 192 -15.27 21.20 26.27
CA PRO A 192 -14.16 20.36 26.71
C PRO A 192 -14.67 19.19 27.56
N PRO A 193 -13.89 18.10 27.66
CA PRO A 193 -14.24 16.98 28.53
C PRO A 193 -14.27 17.43 30.01
N PRO A 194 -15.07 16.77 30.87
CA PRO A 194 -14.94 16.95 32.30
C PRO A 194 -13.55 16.50 32.76
N ALA A 195 -13.12 16.99 33.93
CA ALA A 195 -11.84 16.59 34.51
C ALA A 195 -11.74 15.05 34.62
N PRO A 196 -10.61 14.43 34.20
CA PRO A 196 -10.46 12.99 34.27
C PRO A 196 -10.59 12.47 35.71
N VAL A 197 -11.45 11.48 35.90
CA VAL A 197 -11.59 10.79 37.19
C VAL A 197 -10.80 9.48 37.13
N PRO A 198 -9.87 9.24 38.08
CA PRO A 198 -9.08 8.00 38.08
C PRO A 198 -9.95 6.74 38.04
N GLY A 199 -9.66 5.86 37.08
CA GLY A 199 -10.38 4.60 36.90
C GLY A 199 -11.72 4.70 36.15
N GLN A 200 -12.14 5.89 35.73
CA GLN A 200 -13.33 6.10 34.93
C GLN A 200 -12.98 6.58 33.52
N LEU A 201 -13.61 5.95 32.52
CA LEU A 201 -13.51 6.42 31.14
C LEU A 201 -14.34 7.71 30.96
N PRO A 202 -13.93 8.61 30.06
CA PRO A 202 -14.73 9.77 29.70
C PRO A 202 -16.15 9.38 29.25
N PRO A 203 -17.18 10.20 29.55
CA PRO A 203 -18.55 9.92 29.14
C PRO A 203 -18.66 9.71 27.62
N ALA A 204 -19.52 8.78 27.19
CA ALA A 204 -19.84 8.58 25.77
C ALA A 204 -20.34 9.91 25.14
N GLY A 205 -19.77 10.30 24.00
CA GLY A 205 -20.06 11.58 23.34
C GLY A 205 -19.11 12.73 23.67
N SER A 206 -18.17 12.55 24.61
CA SER A 206 -17.06 13.50 24.86
C SER A 206 -15.88 13.32 23.90
N ASP A 207 -16.01 12.41 22.93
CA ASP A 207 -14.98 12.06 21.95
C ASP A 207 -14.83 13.11 20.84
N HIS A 208 -15.84 13.94 20.58
CA HIS A 208 -15.73 15.02 19.57
C HIS A 208 -14.56 15.96 19.85
N PHE A 209 -14.44 16.44 21.09
CA PHE A 209 -13.34 17.33 21.48
C PHE A 209 -11.98 16.65 21.32
N ALA A 210 -11.86 15.37 21.73
CA ALA A 210 -10.66 14.58 21.52
C ALA A 210 -10.33 14.41 20.03
N ARG A 211 -11.32 14.03 19.21
CA ARG A 211 -11.17 13.80 17.76
C ARG A 211 -10.74 15.08 17.04
N LEU A 212 -11.31 16.23 17.41
CA LEU A 212 -10.92 17.54 16.88
C LEU A 212 -9.49 17.89 17.28
N THR A 213 -9.13 17.74 18.57
CA THR A 213 -7.78 18.05 19.07
C THR A 213 -6.72 17.15 18.42
N MET A 214 -7.00 15.85 18.31
CA MET A 214 -6.17 14.89 17.58
C MET A 214 -5.99 15.27 16.11
N ARG A 215 -7.09 15.68 15.46
CA ARG A 215 -7.07 16.07 14.06
C ARG A 215 -6.28 17.36 13.85
N ILE A 216 -6.40 18.36 14.75
CA ILE A 216 -5.58 19.59 14.73
C ILE A 216 -4.10 19.25 14.84
N GLY A 217 -3.71 18.41 15.80
CA GLY A 217 -2.32 17.96 15.94
C GLY A 217 -1.81 17.26 14.67
N THR A 218 -2.67 16.45 14.04
CA THR A 218 -2.35 15.77 12.77
C THR A 218 -2.12 16.75 11.63
N VAL A 219 -2.99 17.74 11.44
CA VAL A 219 -2.80 18.79 10.44
C VAL A 219 -1.54 19.61 10.71
N GLN A 220 -1.23 19.91 11.96
CA GLN A 220 0.01 20.61 12.33
C GLN A 220 1.25 19.78 11.99
N LEU A 221 1.22 18.47 12.26
CA LEU A 221 2.30 17.57 11.91
C LEU A 221 2.50 17.51 10.38
N LEU A 222 1.41 17.40 9.62
CA LEU A 222 1.43 17.45 8.15
C LEU A 222 2.00 18.76 7.60
N ALA A 223 1.77 19.87 8.30
CA ALA A 223 2.30 21.20 7.99
C ALA A 223 3.76 21.40 8.47
N GLY A 224 4.39 20.38 9.05
CA GLY A 224 5.75 20.46 9.61
C GLY A 224 5.85 21.24 10.94
N LYS A 225 4.73 21.65 11.52
CA LYS A 225 4.65 22.42 12.78
C LYS A 225 4.72 21.44 13.98
N TYR A 226 5.88 20.81 14.14
CA TYR A 226 6.08 19.69 15.05
C TYR A 226 5.75 19.99 16.53
N ASP A 227 6.34 21.04 17.08
CA ASP A 227 6.14 21.38 18.50
C ASP A 227 4.67 21.66 18.83
N ALA A 228 3.97 22.31 17.90
CA ALA A 228 2.53 22.56 18.01
C ALA A 228 1.75 21.23 18.01
N ALA A 229 2.07 20.31 17.09
CA ALA A 229 1.41 19.01 17.00
C ALA A 229 1.57 18.21 18.29
N VAL A 230 2.79 18.13 18.83
CA VAL A 230 3.07 17.45 20.11
C VAL A 230 2.30 18.09 21.25
N ALA A 231 2.22 19.42 21.30
CA ALA A 231 1.44 20.11 22.32
C ALA A 231 -0.04 19.72 22.27
N GLU A 232 -0.65 19.63 21.08
CA GLU A 232 -2.04 19.18 20.94
C GLU A 232 -2.23 17.71 21.32
N TYR A 233 -1.33 16.81 20.90
CA TYR A 233 -1.41 15.40 21.30
C TYR A 233 -1.24 15.21 22.81
N ARG A 234 -0.38 15.98 23.46
CA ARG A 234 -0.21 15.95 24.91
C ARG A 234 -1.47 16.36 25.66
N LYS A 235 -2.25 17.32 25.15
CA LYS A 235 -3.57 17.63 25.72
C LYS A 235 -4.48 16.40 25.70
N VAL A 236 -4.50 15.64 24.60
CA VAL A 236 -5.29 14.40 24.50
C VAL A 236 -4.84 13.35 25.51
N LEU A 237 -3.53 13.21 25.74
CA LEU A 237 -3.01 12.31 26.78
C LEU A 237 -3.45 12.72 28.19
N THR A 238 -3.48 14.03 28.47
CA THR A 238 -3.91 14.58 29.75
C THR A 238 -5.42 14.44 29.96
N ASP A 239 -6.22 14.77 28.94
CA ASP A 239 -7.67 14.90 29.05
C ASP A 239 -8.39 13.55 28.85
N TYR A 240 -7.76 12.59 28.16
CA TYR A 240 -8.35 11.29 27.83
C TYR A 240 -7.43 10.11 28.21
N PRO A 241 -6.93 10.03 29.46
CA PRO A 241 -5.94 9.03 29.85
C PRO A 241 -6.48 7.60 29.68
N LYS A 242 -5.59 6.68 29.30
CA LYS A 242 -5.89 5.24 29.10
C LYS A 242 -6.99 4.92 28.07
N THR A 243 -7.31 5.86 27.19
CA THR A 243 -8.24 5.64 26.08
C THR A 243 -7.52 5.21 24.81
N ALA A 244 -8.27 4.66 23.84
CA ALA A 244 -7.73 4.34 22.51
C ALA A 244 -7.19 5.58 21.77
N ILE A 245 -7.82 6.75 21.97
CA ILE A 245 -7.38 8.00 21.33
C ILE A 245 -6.12 8.58 21.98
N ALA A 246 -5.91 8.37 23.29
CA ALA A 246 -4.63 8.67 23.94
C ALA A 246 -3.51 7.72 23.49
N ALA A 247 -3.80 6.43 23.29
CA ALA A 247 -2.81 5.51 22.70
C ALA A 247 -2.36 5.97 21.30
N GLU A 248 -3.31 6.44 20.49
CA GLU A 248 -3.01 7.05 19.19
C GLU A 248 -2.18 8.34 19.34
N ALA A 249 -2.54 9.22 20.27
CA ALA A 249 -1.80 10.46 20.53
C ALA A 249 -0.33 10.18 20.90
N GLN A 250 -0.10 9.21 21.80
CA GLN A 250 1.22 8.76 22.22
C GLN A 250 2.03 8.23 21.03
N TYR A 251 1.42 7.39 20.19
CA TYR A 251 2.04 6.88 18.97
C TYR A 251 2.39 8.00 17.99
N ARG A 252 1.52 9.00 17.82
CA ARG A 252 1.74 10.13 16.90
C ARG A 252 2.82 11.11 17.38
N ILE A 253 2.96 11.30 18.69
CA ILE A 253 4.09 12.04 19.27
C ILE A 253 5.41 11.34 18.90
N ALA A 254 5.49 10.03 19.15
CA ALA A 254 6.67 9.24 18.81
C ALA A 254 6.97 9.28 17.30
N TYR A 255 5.94 9.14 16.45
CA TYR A 255 6.08 9.24 15.00
C TYR A 255 6.54 10.63 14.56
N GLY A 256 6.10 11.69 15.20
CA GLY A 256 6.56 13.03 14.88
C GLY A 256 8.03 13.25 15.26
N TYR A 257 8.49 12.74 16.41
CA TYR A 257 9.92 12.72 16.74
C TYR A 257 10.71 11.92 15.71
N GLU A 258 10.19 10.77 15.28
CA GLU A 258 10.84 9.91 14.31
C GLU A 258 10.93 10.58 12.94
N SER A 259 9.82 11.11 12.42
CA SER A 259 9.68 11.50 11.01
C SER A 259 10.03 12.96 10.73
N VAL A 260 9.76 13.87 11.66
CA VAL A 260 9.92 15.32 11.45
C VAL A 260 11.14 15.86 12.19
N ALA A 261 11.33 15.47 13.46
CA ALA A 261 12.47 15.93 14.25
C ALA A 261 13.74 15.11 14.01
N ASP A 262 13.62 13.90 13.45
CA ASP A 262 14.69 12.88 13.40
C ASP A 262 15.38 12.64 14.77
N ASP A 263 14.62 12.86 15.86
CA ASP A 263 15.05 12.60 17.23
C ASP A 263 14.69 11.15 17.59
N PHE A 264 15.53 10.22 17.15
CA PHE A 264 15.29 8.78 17.31
C PHE A 264 15.30 8.33 18.77
N GLU A 265 16.00 9.04 19.65
CA GLU A 265 16.06 8.71 21.07
C GLU A 265 14.70 9.02 21.73
N ARG A 266 14.18 10.23 21.53
CA ARG A 266 12.84 10.58 22.02
C ARG A 266 11.75 9.76 21.35
N ALA A 267 11.85 9.53 20.04
CA ALA A 267 10.90 8.67 19.33
C ALA A 267 10.83 7.27 19.93
N GLN A 268 11.99 6.65 20.21
CA GLN A 268 12.06 5.32 20.81
C GLN A 268 11.41 5.29 22.21
N GLN A 269 11.69 6.30 23.04
CA GLN A 269 11.10 6.44 24.37
C GLN A 269 9.58 6.59 24.31
N GLU A 270 9.08 7.48 23.47
CA GLU A 270 7.64 7.75 23.33
C GLU A 270 6.89 6.56 22.72
N TYR A 271 7.52 5.78 21.83
CA TYR A 271 6.95 4.52 21.33
C TYR A 271 6.87 3.44 22.41
N ALA A 272 7.87 3.34 23.29
CA ALA A 272 7.86 2.37 24.39
C ALA A 272 6.68 2.64 25.35
N LEU A 273 6.37 3.92 25.62
CA LEU A 273 5.24 4.32 26.45
C LEU A 273 3.88 3.82 25.91
N VAL A 274 3.73 3.61 24.60
CA VAL A 274 2.47 3.09 24.02
C VAL A 274 2.16 1.72 24.62
N LYS A 275 3.13 0.83 24.70
CA LYS A 275 2.95 -0.51 25.28
C LYS A 275 2.75 -0.44 26.79
N ASP A 276 3.55 0.37 27.46
CA ASP A 276 3.54 0.44 28.93
C ASP A 276 2.24 1.01 29.47
N GLN A 277 1.67 2.00 28.78
CA GLN A 277 0.45 2.70 29.21
C GLN A 277 -0.83 2.16 28.55
N PHE A 278 -0.71 1.56 27.36
CA PHE A 278 -1.85 1.17 26.51
C PHE A 278 -1.69 -0.23 25.89
N GLY A 279 -1.19 -1.21 26.66
CA GLY A 279 -0.80 -2.54 26.15
C GLY A 279 -1.82 -3.27 25.26
N MET A 280 -3.13 -3.02 25.40
CA MET A 280 -4.19 -3.62 24.55
C MET A 280 -4.61 -2.74 23.36
N SER A 281 -3.89 -1.67 23.06
CA SER A 281 -4.23 -0.76 21.95
C SER A 281 -3.88 -1.35 20.58
N ASN A 282 -4.60 -0.89 19.54
CA ASN A 282 -4.28 -1.21 18.15
C ASN A 282 -2.90 -0.68 17.70
N TYR A 283 -2.30 0.22 18.49
CA TYR A 283 -0.99 0.82 18.20
C TYR A 283 0.16 0.09 18.90
N THR A 284 -0.11 -0.81 19.86
CA THR A 284 0.94 -1.44 20.67
C THR A 284 1.95 -2.22 19.82
N GLN A 285 1.47 -3.07 18.92
CA GLN A 285 2.36 -3.88 18.09
C GLN A 285 3.22 -3.01 17.18
N GLN A 286 2.59 -2.02 16.52
CA GLN A 286 3.27 -1.13 15.60
C GLN A 286 4.30 -0.23 16.32
N ALA A 287 3.95 0.29 17.50
CA ALA A 287 4.84 1.08 18.34
C ALA A 287 6.05 0.25 18.78
N GLN A 288 5.85 -1.00 19.20
CA GLN A 288 6.93 -1.89 19.62
C GLN A 288 7.90 -2.16 18.48
N THR A 289 7.41 -2.51 17.29
CA THR A 289 8.28 -2.75 16.12
C THR A 289 9.13 -1.52 15.81
N ARG A 290 8.53 -0.32 15.79
CA ARG A 290 9.28 0.92 15.56
C ARG A 290 10.27 1.24 16.67
N SER A 291 9.89 1.05 17.94
CA SER A 291 10.80 1.22 19.09
C SER A 291 12.01 0.28 18.98
N ASP A 292 11.79 -0.98 18.61
CA ASP A 292 12.84 -1.99 18.44
C ASP A 292 13.79 -1.64 17.28
N ASP A 293 13.24 -1.17 16.15
CA ASP A 293 14.04 -0.74 15.00
C ASP A 293 14.92 0.47 15.33
N LEU A 294 14.36 1.47 16.03
CA LEU A 294 15.12 2.63 16.49
C LEU A 294 16.20 2.24 17.51
N SER A 295 15.87 1.34 18.44
CA SER A 295 16.83 0.78 19.40
C SER A 295 18.01 0.10 18.70
N ARG A 296 17.74 -0.72 17.67
CA ARG A 296 18.79 -1.36 16.85
C ARG A 296 19.65 -0.35 16.12
N ILE A 297 19.05 0.69 15.52
CA ILE A 297 19.80 1.77 14.86
C ILE A 297 20.77 2.43 15.86
N MET A 298 20.30 2.77 17.06
CA MET A 298 21.14 3.34 18.11
C MET A 298 22.24 2.36 18.56
N GLN A 299 21.90 1.08 18.70
CA GLN A 299 22.86 0.04 19.06
C GLN A 299 23.95 -0.13 17.99
N TYR A 300 23.62 -0.12 16.71
CA TYR A 300 24.60 -0.21 15.63
C TYR A 300 25.53 0.99 15.59
N ARG A 301 24.99 2.21 15.79
CA ARG A 301 25.81 3.42 15.89
C ARG A 301 26.78 3.37 17.08
N LYS A 302 26.32 2.90 18.23
CA LYS A 302 27.16 2.78 19.45
C LYS A 302 28.15 1.62 19.38
N GLY A 303 27.70 0.44 18.95
CA GLY A 303 28.50 -0.78 18.84
C GLY A 303 29.53 -0.72 17.70
N GLY A 304 29.20 -0.05 16.59
CA GLY A 304 30.14 0.25 15.52
C GLY A 304 31.29 1.15 16.00
N ALA A 305 31.01 2.16 16.83
CA ALA A 305 32.07 2.99 17.40
C ALA A 305 33.07 2.20 18.26
N GLY A 306 32.61 1.12 18.91
CA GLY A 306 33.42 0.25 19.78
C GLY A 306 33.92 -1.05 19.13
N ALA A 307 33.65 -1.31 17.85
CA ALA A 307 34.00 -2.60 17.26
C ALA A 307 35.51 -2.73 16.96
N ASP A 308 36.01 -3.95 17.12
CA ASP A 308 37.46 -4.27 17.02
C ASP A 308 38.01 -4.26 15.59
N SER A 309 37.17 -4.28 14.55
CA SER A 309 37.59 -4.27 13.15
C SER A 309 36.79 -3.31 12.28
N LEU A 310 37.45 -2.75 11.26
CA LEU A 310 36.84 -1.84 10.28
C LEU A 310 35.64 -2.48 9.57
N GLU A 311 35.73 -3.78 9.24
CA GLU A 311 34.64 -4.54 8.62
C GLU A 311 33.39 -4.57 9.51
N LYS A 312 33.55 -4.78 10.83
CA LYS A 312 32.41 -4.77 11.75
C LYS A 312 31.77 -3.38 11.87
N ARG A 313 32.57 -2.31 11.81
CA ARG A 313 32.06 -0.93 11.82
C ARG A 313 31.29 -0.61 10.55
N ALA A 314 31.85 -0.99 9.40
CA ALA A 314 31.22 -0.83 8.10
C ALA A 314 29.91 -1.62 8.00
N GLU A 315 29.89 -2.84 8.56
CA GLU A 315 28.67 -3.66 8.62
C GLU A 315 27.57 -3.02 9.46
N ALA A 316 27.92 -2.49 10.64
CA ALA A 316 26.96 -1.80 11.49
C ALA A 316 26.34 -0.58 10.79
N GLY A 317 27.15 0.19 10.07
CA GLY A 317 26.65 1.32 9.26
C GLY A 317 25.75 0.85 8.10
N PHE A 318 26.11 -0.24 7.42
CA PHE A 318 25.29 -0.82 6.35
C PHE A 318 23.93 -1.28 6.88
N LEU A 319 23.91 -2.03 7.99
CA LEU A 319 22.67 -2.49 8.62
C LEU A 319 21.79 -1.35 9.14
N THR A 320 22.39 -0.22 9.52
CA THR A 320 21.66 1.00 9.87
C THR A 320 20.92 1.57 8.66
N ALA A 321 21.60 1.68 7.51
CA ALA A 321 21.00 2.14 6.26
C ALA A 321 19.87 1.22 5.78
N GLU A 322 20.05 -0.10 5.88
CA GLU A 322 19.02 -1.11 5.56
C GLU A 322 17.75 -0.92 6.41
N ARG A 323 17.89 -0.62 7.71
CA ARG A 323 16.73 -0.34 8.58
C ARG A 323 15.99 0.91 8.14
N PHE A 324 16.71 1.98 7.81
CA PHE A 324 16.08 3.19 7.25
C PHE A 324 15.30 2.91 5.98
N LEU A 325 15.86 2.10 5.07
CA LEU A 325 15.23 1.79 3.80
C LEU A 325 14.00 0.88 3.95
N PHE A 326 14.14 -0.22 4.69
CA PHE A 326 13.17 -1.31 4.68
C PHE A 326 12.17 -1.29 5.83
N GLN A 327 12.53 -0.71 6.98
CA GLN A 327 11.63 -0.65 8.13
C GLN A 327 10.99 0.74 8.30
N LEU A 328 11.79 1.79 8.10
CA LEU A 328 11.32 3.17 8.28
C LEU A 328 10.86 3.83 6.97
N GLU A 329 11.06 3.16 5.83
CA GLU A 329 10.71 3.66 4.49
C GLU A 329 11.25 5.07 4.19
N LYS A 330 12.48 5.36 4.66
CA LYS A 330 13.18 6.62 4.43
C LYS A 330 14.32 6.43 3.42
N PRO A 331 14.04 6.37 2.10
CA PRO A 331 15.05 6.05 1.09
C PRO A 331 16.17 7.11 1.02
N GLU A 332 15.86 8.39 1.22
CA GLU A 332 16.87 9.46 1.23
C GLU A 332 17.81 9.32 2.43
N ARG A 333 17.28 9.09 3.63
CA ARG A 333 18.10 8.83 4.82
C ARG A 333 18.95 7.56 4.66
N ALA A 334 18.40 6.52 4.04
CA ALA A 334 19.17 5.32 3.73
C ALA A 334 20.34 5.64 2.79
N LEU A 335 20.14 6.46 1.74
CA LEU A 335 21.23 6.91 0.87
C LEU A 335 22.34 7.63 1.62
N GLU A 336 21.99 8.54 2.53
CA GLU A 336 22.96 9.24 3.37
C GLU A 336 23.80 8.26 4.20
N GLU A 337 23.16 7.29 4.85
CA GLU A 337 23.84 6.30 5.69
C GLU A 337 24.70 5.33 4.85
N TYR A 338 24.24 4.87 3.69
CA TYR A 338 25.09 4.09 2.79
C TYR A 338 26.28 4.90 2.28
N ALA A 339 26.08 6.17 1.90
CA ALA A 339 27.16 7.05 1.45
C ALA A 339 28.20 7.28 2.57
N ARG A 340 27.74 7.38 3.82
CA ARG A 340 28.59 7.45 4.99
C ARG A 340 29.45 6.19 5.15
N VAL A 341 28.88 4.99 5.00
CA VAL A 341 29.64 3.72 5.02
C VAL A 341 30.76 3.72 3.99
N VAL A 342 30.46 4.17 2.76
CA VAL A 342 31.45 4.23 1.67
C VAL A 342 32.57 5.22 1.96
N THR A 343 32.24 6.34 2.59
CA THR A 343 33.19 7.43 2.87
C THR A 343 34.08 7.11 4.08
N GLU A 344 33.49 6.60 5.17
CA GLU A 344 34.22 6.31 6.40
C GLU A 344 34.99 4.98 6.33
N TYR A 345 34.47 3.99 5.58
CA TYR A 345 35.03 2.64 5.51
C TYR A 345 35.31 2.17 4.08
N PRO A 346 36.10 2.94 3.29
CA PRO A 346 36.38 2.59 1.89
C PRO A 346 37.06 1.23 1.79
N LYS A 347 36.88 0.55 0.64
CA LYS A 347 37.44 -0.79 0.32
C LYS A 347 36.93 -1.96 1.17
N THR A 348 36.08 -1.75 2.17
CA THR A 348 35.41 -2.86 2.88
C THR A 348 34.37 -3.53 1.99
N ALA A 349 34.09 -4.81 2.22
CA ALA A 349 33.02 -5.53 1.52
C ALA A 349 31.64 -4.85 1.71
N ALA A 350 31.39 -4.31 2.90
CA ALA A 350 30.18 -3.55 3.21
C ALA A 350 30.08 -2.26 2.38
N ALA A 351 31.19 -1.55 2.11
CA ALA A 351 31.16 -0.35 1.28
C ALA A 351 30.83 -0.67 -0.20
N GLY A 352 31.32 -1.79 -0.74
CA GLY A 352 30.91 -2.25 -2.08
C GLY A 352 29.41 -2.55 -2.14
N ARG A 353 28.89 -3.28 -1.14
CA ARG A 353 27.44 -3.55 -1.00
C ARG A 353 26.61 -2.26 -0.82
N ALA A 354 27.12 -1.29 -0.06
CA ALA A 354 26.48 0.00 0.16
C ALA A 354 26.33 0.80 -1.14
N LEU A 355 27.31 0.76 -2.05
CA LEU A 355 27.19 1.40 -3.36
C LEU A 355 26.13 0.74 -4.25
N ASN A 356 26.06 -0.59 -4.26
CA ASN A 356 25.01 -1.32 -4.98
C ASN A 356 23.62 -0.99 -4.40
N ALA A 357 23.49 -0.95 -3.08
CA ALA A 357 22.26 -0.57 -2.41
C ALA A 357 21.85 0.87 -2.76
N GLN A 358 22.79 1.82 -2.75
CA GLN A 358 22.53 3.20 -3.20
C GLN A 358 22.02 3.25 -4.64
N ALA A 359 22.65 2.51 -5.55
CA ALA A 359 22.22 2.45 -6.94
C ALA A 359 20.80 1.87 -7.08
N TRP A 360 20.48 0.83 -6.30
CA TRP A 360 19.14 0.28 -6.26
C TRP A 360 18.12 1.32 -5.78
N VAL A 361 18.41 2.02 -4.67
CA VAL A 361 17.51 3.06 -4.13
C VAL A 361 17.31 4.18 -5.14
N LEU A 362 18.39 4.70 -5.74
CA LEU A 362 18.33 5.75 -6.74
C LEU A 362 17.44 5.36 -7.93
N ARG A 363 17.58 4.15 -8.46
CA ARG A 363 16.76 3.70 -9.60
C ARG A 363 15.32 3.40 -9.20
N ARG A 364 15.11 2.61 -8.13
CA ARG A 364 13.82 2.00 -7.81
C ARG A 364 12.92 2.85 -6.92
N LYS A 365 13.53 3.69 -6.07
CA LYS A 365 12.79 4.55 -5.12
C LYS A 365 12.75 6.00 -5.58
N LEU A 366 13.81 6.50 -6.22
CA LEU A 366 13.94 7.92 -6.54
C LEU A 366 13.89 8.27 -8.03
N ASP A 367 13.73 7.29 -8.94
CA ASP A 367 13.70 7.49 -10.40
C ASP A 367 14.95 8.24 -10.95
N ARG A 368 16.13 7.87 -10.47
CA ARG A 368 17.44 8.44 -10.86
C ARG A 368 18.38 7.38 -11.46
N PRO A 369 18.04 6.78 -12.62
CA PRO A 369 18.81 5.68 -13.20
C PRO A 369 20.26 6.05 -13.57
N GLY A 370 20.52 7.25 -14.11
CA GLY A 370 21.89 7.63 -14.49
C GLY A 370 22.84 7.77 -13.29
N ALA A 371 22.33 8.24 -12.15
CA ALA A 371 23.09 8.28 -10.90
C ALA A 371 23.37 6.85 -10.39
N ALA A 372 22.39 5.95 -10.51
CA ALA A 372 22.55 4.55 -10.16
C ALA A 372 23.59 3.82 -11.03
N ASP A 373 23.56 4.05 -12.35
CA ASP A 373 24.53 3.47 -13.29
C ASP A 373 25.95 3.95 -12.96
N SER A 374 26.10 5.23 -12.63
CA SER A 374 27.40 5.82 -12.23
C SER A 374 27.98 5.14 -10.99
N LEU A 375 27.14 4.83 -9.99
CA LEU A 375 27.59 4.11 -8.79
C LEU A 375 27.97 2.67 -9.09
N ASN A 376 27.23 1.96 -9.95
CA ASN A 376 27.60 0.58 -10.32
C ASN A 376 28.93 0.54 -11.09
N TRP A 377 29.16 1.48 -12.01
CA TRP A 377 30.47 1.60 -12.67
C TRP A 377 31.61 1.87 -11.71
N ARG A 378 31.34 2.62 -10.62
CA ARG A 378 32.30 2.82 -9.54
C ARG A 378 32.60 1.51 -8.82
N VAL A 379 31.58 0.71 -8.50
CA VAL A 379 31.75 -0.62 -7.87
C VAL A 379 32.59 -1.55 -8.74
N ILE A 380 32.33 -1.60 -10.05
CA ILE A 380 33.10 -2.39 -11.02
C ILE A 380 34.61 -2.11 -10.93
N ARG A 381 35.00 -0.84 -10.75
CA ARG A 381 36.40 -0.41 -10.78
C ARG A 381 37.08 -0.44 -9.42
N GLU A 382 36.36 -0.06 -8.37
CA GLU A 382 36.94 0.16 -7.04
C GLU A 382 36.85 -1.07 -6.12
N TYR A 383 35.97 -2.03 -6.42
CA TYR A 383 35.72 -3.21 -5.58
C TYR A 383 35.89 -4.53 -6.35
N PRO A 384 37.04 -4.78 -6.99
CA PRO A 384 37.25 -6.00 -7.77
C PRO A 384 37.26 -7.26 -6.89
N ALA A 385 36.92 -8.42 -7.49
CA ALA A 385 36.91 -9.72 -6.82
C ALA A 385 35.94 -9.81 -5.63
N THR A 386 34.85 -9.03 -5.66
CA THR A 386 33.79 -9.03 -4.66
C THR A 386 32.45 -9.43 -5.27
N GLU A 387 31.54 -9.97 -4.46
CA GLU A 387 30.14 -10.20 -4.85
C GLU A 387 29.48 -8.90 -5.33
N ALA A 388 29.83 -7.77 -4.71
CA ALA A 388 29.34 -6.46 -5.13
C ALA A 388 29.72 -6.12 -6.58
N GLN A 389 30.93 -6.49 -7.03
CA GLN A 389 31.36 -6.32 -8.42
C GLN A 389 30.47 -7.10 -9.39
N ILE A 390 30.15 -8.34 -9.04
CA ILE A 390 29.33 -9.21 -9.87
C ILE A 390 27.90 -8.67 -9.94
N ALA A 391 27.32 -8.27 -8.80
CA ALA A 391 25.99 -7.68 -8.77
C ALA A 391 25.91 -6.35 -9.56
N ALA A 392 26.97 -5.52 -9.52
CA ALA A 392 27.04 -4.29 -10.31
C ALA A 392 27.10 -4.57 -11.82
N ARG A 393 27.81 -5.63 -12.23
CA ARG A 393 27.87 -6.09 -13.63
C ARG A 393 26.48 -6.51 -14.10
N ASP A 394 25.84 -7.41 -13.37
CA ASP A 394 24.52 -7.94 -13.70
C ASP A 394 23.48 -6.82 -13.82
N TYR A 395 23.54 -5.83 -12.92
CA TYR A 395 22.69 -4.65 -12.97
C TYR A 395 22.87 -3.86 -14.27
N LEU A 396 24.12 -3.57 -14.66
CA LEU A 396 24.44 -2.76 -15.84
C LEU A 396 24.06 -3.49 -17.14
N GLU A 397 24.34 -4.80 -17.20
CA GLU A 397 23.97 -5.64 -18.34
C GLU A 397 22.45 -5.78 -18.49
N ALA A 398 21.71 -5.94 -17.39
CA ALA A 398 20.25 -5.92 -17.40
C ALA A 398 19.67 -4.57 -17.84
N ALA A 399 20.42 -3.47 -17.68
CA ALA A 399 20.07 -2.15 -18.18
C ALA A 399 20.46 -1.93 -19.66
N GLY A 400 20.99 -2.94 -20.34
CA GLY A 400 21.39 -2.89 -21.75
C GLY A 400 22.80 -2.35 -21.98
N GLN A 401 23.60 -2.15 -20.94
CA GLN A 401 25.00 -1.74 -21.06
C GLN A 401 25.90 -2.98 -21.22
N THR A 402 27.05 -2.84 -21.90
CA THR A 402 28.03 -3.93 -21.99
C THR A 402 29.18 -3.66 -21.03
N VAL A 403 29.40 -4.58 -20.08
CA VAL A 403 30.52 -4.51 -19.15
C VAL A 403 31.67 -5.37 -19.69
N PRO A 404 32.85 -4.81 -20.00
CA PRO A 404 33.96 -5.61 -20.51
C PRO A 404 34.40 -6.68 -19.51
N ASP A 405 34.54 -7.93 -19.96
CA ASP A 405 35.00 -9.05 -19.12
C ASP A 405 36.38 -8.78 -18.49
N SER A 406 37.22 -7.97 -19.16
CA SER A 406 38.54 -7.56 -18.64
C SER A 406 38.48 -6.73 -17.35
N LEU A 407 37.31 -6.16 -17.02
CA LEU A 407 37.10 -5.39 -15.79
C LEU A 407 36.58 -6.26 -14.64
N ILE A 408 36.14 -7.50 -14.90
CA ILE A 408 35.51 -8.36 -13.90
C ILE A 408 36.54 -9.33 -13.31
N GLN A 409 36.58 -9.40 -11.99
CA GLN A 409 37.34 -10.41 -11.26
C GLN A 409 36.38 -11.23 -10.42
N PHE A 410 36.40 -12.57 -10.57
CA PHE A 410 35.57 -13.43 -9.75
C PHE A 410 36.19 -13.63 -8.37
N PRO A 411 35.39 -13.60 -7.29
CA PRO A 411 35.90 -13.90 -5.94
C PRO A 411 36.52 -15.30 -5.92
N VAL A 412 37.71 -15.42 -5.35
CA VAL A 412 38.31 -16.75 -5.11
C VAL A 412 37.50 -17.42 -3.99
N PRO A 413 37.00 -18.65 -4.17
CA PRO A 413 36.31 -19.36 -3.10
C PRO A 413 37.22 -19.46 -1.89
N LYS A 414 36.78 -18.94 -0.73
CA LYS A 414 37.41 -19.29 0.54
C LYS A 414 37.16 -20.77 0.76
N VAL A 415 38.15 -21.62 0.43
CA VAL A 415 38.14 -23.00 0.88
C VAL A 415 38.14 -22.92 2.40
N PRO A 416 37.12 -23.47 3.10
CA PRO A 416 37.18 -23.53 4.56
C PRO A 416 38.47 -24.25 4.91
N GLU A 417 39.32 -23.62 5.74
CA GLU A 417 40.50 -24.28 6.28
C GLU A 417 40.00 -25.60 6.86
N ARG A 418 40.42 -26.72 6.25
CA ARG A 418 40.18 -28.02 6.86
C ARG A 418 40.84 -27.92 8.22
N ASP A 419 40.03 -28.05 9.26
CA ASP A 419 40.53 -28.17 10.62
C ASP A 419 41.37 -29.46 10.68
N THR A 420 42.68 -29.34 10.43
CA THR A 420 43.60 -30.47 10.37
C THR A 420 43.80 -31.12 11.74
N THR A 421 43.23 -30.54 12.79
CA THR A 421 43.28 -31.10 14.15
C THR A 421 42.35 -32.31 14.31
N ALA A 422 41.25 -32.40 13.55
CA ALA A 422 40.32 -33.53 13.62
C ALA A 422 40.73 -34.75 12.77
N ALA A 423 41.71 -34.60 11.88
CA ALA A 423 42.16 -35.70 11.01
C ALA A 423 43.12 -36.69 11.70
N ALA A 424 43.64 -36.36 12.89
CA ALA A 424 44.57 -37.21 13.62
C ALA A 424 43.91 -38.33 14.46
N GLU A 425 42.58 -38.29 14.67
CA GLU A 425 41.87 -39.26 15.52
C GLU A 425 40.70 -39.99 14.82
N ALA A 426 40.50 -39.79 13.51
CA ALA A 426 39.43 -40.48 12.79
C ALA A 426 39.78 -41.96 12.54
N LYS A 427 39.18 -42.87 13.31
CA LYS A 427 39.16 -44.31 12.99
C LYS A 427 38.63 -44.51 11.56
N PRO A 428 39.18 -45.45 10.77
CA PRO A 428 38.69 -45.71 9.42
C PRO A 428 37.21 -46.11 9.46
N LEU A 429 36.39 -45.42 8.66
CA LEU A 429 34.98 -45.73 8.50
C LEU A 429 34.83 -47.16 7.93
N THR A 430 33.85 -47.91 8.45
CA THR A 430 33.53 -49.24 7.94
C THR A 430 33.06 -49.15 6.48
N PRO A 431 33.53 -50.05 5.59
CA PRO A 431 33.08 -50.08 4.21
C PRO A 431 31.58 -50.37 4.13
N VAL A 432 30.93 -49.74 3.15
CA VAL A 432 29.50 -49.88 2.87
C VAL A 432 29.17 -51.34 2.51
N PRO A 433 28.07 -51.94 3.03
CA PRO A 433 27.67 -53.30 2.68
C PRO A 433 27.46 -53.46 1.17
N ALA A 434 27.93 -54.58 0.61
CA ALA A 434 27.97 -54.85 -0.83
C ALA A 434 26.62 -54.76 -1.58
N ASN A 435 25.49 -54.74 -0.85
CA ASN A 435 24.14 -54.69 -1.42
C ASN A 435 23.45 -53.33 -1.28
N THR A 436 24.21 -52.25 -1.09
CA THR A 436 23.64 -50.89 -1.04
C THR A 436 23.36 -50.41 -2.47
N PRO A 437 22.10 -50.20 -2.88
CA PRO A 437 21.80 -49.70 -4.22
C PRO A 437 22.28 -48.26 -4.38
N PRO A 438 22.87 -47.87 -5.52
CA PRO A 438 23.32 -46.50 -5.73
C PRO A 438 22.13 -45.54 -5.76
N LEU A 439 22.13 -44.57 -4.84
CA LEU A 439 21.27 -43.40 -4.93
C LEU A 439 21.88 -42.41 -5.92
N GLY A 440 21.34 -42.36 -7.13
CA GLY A 440 21.53 -41.26 -8.06
C GLY A 440 22.34 -41.61 -9.31
N PHE A 441 21.68 -41.48 -10.46
CA PHE A 441 22.30 -41.44 -11.77
C PHE A 441 23.15 -40.16 -11.92
N GLY A 442 24.46 -40.34 -12.01
CA GLY A 442 25.35 -39.56 -12.87
C GLY A 442 26.35 -40.56 -13.47
N PRO A 443 26.68 -40.46 -14.77
CA PRO A 443 27.92 -39.74 -15.10
C PRO A 443 27.82 -38.98 -16.44
N GLY A 444 28.68 -38.01 -16.78
CA GLY A 444 30.05 -37.84 -16.31
C GLY A 444 30.65 -36.49 -16.71
N VAL A 445 31.97 -36.42 -16.51
CA VAL A 445 32.86 -35.25 -16.65
C VAL A 445 32.55 -34.45 -17.93
N MET A 446 32.00 -33.24 -17.77
CA MET A 446 31.83 -32.29 -18.86
C MET A 446 33.14 -31.55 -19.13
N SER A 447 33.47 -31.36 -20.40
CA SER A 447 34.63 -30.55 -20.80
C SER A 447 34.42 -29.06 -20.43
N ARG A 448 35.51 -28.27 -20.39
CA ARG A 448 35.46 -26.84 -20.04
C ARG A 448 34.57 -26.03 -21.00
N GLU A 449 34.48 -26.44 -22.26
CA GLU A 449 33.62 -25.83 -23.27
C GLU A 449 32.14 -26.21 -23.06
N ASP A 450 31.85 -27.47 -22.71
CA ASP A 450 30.50 -27.92 -22.39
C ASP A 450 29.95 -27.27 -21.11
N SER A 451 30.82 -27.02 -20.13
CA SER A 451 30.45 -26.31 -18.90
C SER A 451 30.05 -24.85 -19.16
N LEU A 452 30.76 -24.16 -20.07
CA LEU A 452 30.42 -22.80 -20.50
C LEU A 452 29.13 -22.77 -21.36
N ALA A 453 28.91 -23.77 -22.22
CA ALA A 453 27.67 -23.91 -22.97
C ALA A 453 26.45 -24.20 -22.06
N TRP A 454 26.64 -25.03 -21.04
CA TRP A 454 25.59 -25.32 -20.05
C TRP A 454 25.28 -24.12 -19.16
N GLN A 455 26.28 -23.33 -18.75
CA GLN A 455 26.09 -22.09 -18.01
C GLN A 455 25.37 -21.00 -18.83
N ARG A 456 25.69 -20.86 -20.12
CA ARG A 456 24.96 -19.96 -21.05
C ARG A 456 23.50 -20.39 -21.25
N THR A 457 23.23 -21.69 -21.26
CA THR A 457 21.88 -22.25 -21.39
C THR A 457 21.08 -22.08 -20.10
N ARG A 458 21.72 -22.24 -18.93
CA ARG A 458 21.13 -21.95 -17.61
C ARG A 458 20.81 -20.46 -17.42
N ALA A 459 21.68 -19.57 -17.89
CA ALA A 459 21.44 -18.12 -17.88
C ALA A 459 20.26 -17.71 -18.77
N ARG A 460 20.05 -18.40 -19.91
CA ARG A 460 18.85 -18.21 -20.75
C ARG A 460 17.57 -18.78 -20.12
N MET A 461 17.65 -19.92 -19.42
CA MET A 461 16.49 -20.50 -18.72
C MET A 461 16.09 -19.75 -17.44
N ALA A 462 17.02 -19.00 -16.83
CA ALA A 462 16.74 -18.11 -15.70
C ALA A 462 16.03 -16.80 -16.11
N THR A 463 15.83 -16.57 -17.41
CA THR A 463 15.06 -15.41 -17.90
C THR A 463 13.57 -15.76 -18.05
N ALA A 464 12.91 -15.99 -16.91
CA ALA A 464 11.48 -15.74 -16.75
C ALA A 464 11.33 -14.53 -15.81
N PRO A 465 10.41 -13.59 -16.07
CA PRO A 465 10.43 -12.29 -15.42
C PRO A 465 9.97 -12.43 -13.96
N GLY A 466 10.91 -12.46 -13.03
CA GLY A 466 10.57 -12.49 -11.60
C GLY A 466 11.74 -12.67 -10.62
N ASP A 467 12.72 -13.51 -10.93
CA ASP A 467 13.79 -13.87 -9.99
C ASP A 467 15.16 -13.35 -10.46
N SER A 468 15.59 -12.22 -9.89
CA SER A 468 16.96 -11.72 -10.06
C SER A 468 17.92 -12.36 -9.05
N ALA A 469 19.21 -12.46 -9.39
CA ALA A 469 20.29 -12.95 -8.51
C ALA A 469 20.30 -12.31 -7.10
N MET A 470 19.81 -11.07 -6.97
CA MET A 470 19.65 -10.36 -5.70
C MET A 470 18.64 -11.03 -4.74
N MET A 471 17.58 -11.66 -5.28
CA MET A 471 16.60 -12.42 -4.47
C MET A 471 17.22 -13.72 -3.94
N HIS A 472 18.19 -14.28 -4.67
CA HIS A 472 18.94 -15.46 -4.23
C HIS A 472 19.90 -15.11 -3.08
N GLU A 473 20.63 -14.00 -3.17
CA GLU A 473 21.47 -13.46 -2.09
C GLU A 473 20.64 -13.08 -0.85
N MET A 474 19.48 -12.43 -1.01
CA MET A 474 18.61 -12.09 0.13
C MET A 474 18.05 -13.31 0.85
N ARG A 475 17.84 -14.42 0.13
CA ARG A 475 17.40 -15.70 0.73
C ARG A 475 18.50 -16.39 1.54
N ILE A 476 19.76 -16.16 1.18
CA ILE A 476 20.94 -16.65 1.89
C ILE A 476 21.21 -15.80 3.15
N LEU A 477 20.99 -14.49 3.08
CA LEU A 477 21.23 -13.56 4.18
C LEU A 477 20.08 -13.52 5.22
N TYR A 478 18.84 -13.82 4.82
CA TYR A 478 17.66 -13.78 5.70
C TYR A 478 16.81 -15.06 5.62
N PRO A 479 17.32 -16.21 6.12
CA PRO A 479 16.66 -17.51 5.98
C PRO A 479 15.31 -17.64 6.73
N ASN A 480 15.01 -16.73 7.66
CA ASN A 480 13.80 -16.74 8.50
C ASN A 480 12.82 -15.60 8.19
N ASP A 481 13.03 -14.83 7.13
CA ASP A 481 12.11 -13.76 6.73
C ASP A 481 10.95 -14.34 5.88
N PRO A 482 9.68 -14.23 6.32
CA PRO A 482 8.53 -14.89 5.69
C PRO A 482 8.23 -14.37 4.27
N ARG A 483 8.85 -13.28 3.83
CA ARG A 483 8.75 -12.78 2.44
C ARG A 483 9.53 -13.64 1.43
N PHE A 484 10.44 -14.49 1.90
CA PHE A 484 11.35 -15.27 1.05
C PHE A 484 11.25 -16.80 1.28
N GLY A 485 10.23 -17.25 2.02
CA GLY A 485 9.91 -18.68 2.23
C GLY A 485 9.13 -19.32 1.06
N PRO A 486 9.10 -20.66 0.93
CA PRO A 486 8.32 -21.35 -0.09
C PRO A 486 6.84 -21.40 0.32
N GLY A 487 6.11 -20.33 0.03
CA GLY A 487 4.68 -20.21 0.28
C GLY A 487 4.20 -18.82 -0.11
N GLY A 488 3.66 -18.68 -1.33
CA GLY A 488 3.14 -17.41 -1.84
C GLY A 488 1.95 -16.87 -1.03
N PRO A 489 1.52 -15.62 -1.28
CA PRO A 489 0.53 -14.92 -0.47
C PRO A 489 -0.88 -15.44 -0.76
N GLY A 490 -1.29 -16.47 -0.01
CA GLY A 490 -2.64 -17.01 -0.04
C GLY A 490 -3.00 -17.55 1.34
N GLY A 491 -3.61 -16.70 2.17
CA GLY A 491 -4.27 -17.13 3.41
C GLY A 491 -3.69 -16.54 4.69
N GLN A 492 -4.01 -15.27 4.99
CA GLN A 492 -4.13 -14.80 6.37
C GLN A 492 -5.37 -13.92 6.49
N GLY A 493 -6.16 -14.16 7.54
CA GLY A 493 -7.47 -13.56 7.77
C GLY A 493 -7.41 -12.04 7.94
N VAL A 494 -8.36 -11.35 7.33
CA VAL A 494 -8.54 -9.90 7.41
C VAL A 494 -9.05 -9.55 8.81
N GLN A 495 -8.20 -8.96 9.66
CA GLN A 495 -8.63 -8.38 10.94
C GLN A 495 -9.60 -7.22 10.69
N ARG A 496 -10.54 -6.99 11.61
CA ARG A 496 -11.57 -5.95 11.50
C ARG A 496 -11.63 -5.09 12.76
N ASP A 497 -11.94 -3.80 12.61
CA ASP A 497 -12.11 -2.90 13.75
C ASP A 497 -13.43 -3.16 14.52
N SER A 498 -13.66 -2.40 15.61
CA SER A 498 -14.88 -2.48 16.44
C SER A 498 -16.17 -2.09 15.69
N LEU A 499 -16.06 -1.58 14.46
CA LEU A 499 -17.16 -1.26 13.54
C LEU A 499 -17.22 -2.22 12.33
N GLY A 500 -16.45 -3.31 12.35
CA GLY A 500 -16.49 -4.37 11.33
C GLY A 500 -15.74 -4.07 10.02
N ARG A 501 -14.88 -3.03 9.97
CA ARG A 501 -14.14 -2.63 8.76
C ARG A 501 -12.80 -3.37 8.67
N PRO A 502 -12.33 -3.79 7.47
CA PRO A 502 -11.00 -4.40 7.28
C PRO A 502 -9.87 -3.51 7.81
N ILE A 503 -9.04 -4.03 8.71
CA ILE A 503 -7.79 -3.44 9.16
C ILE A 503 -6.71 -3.87 8.15
N ASN A 504 -6.17 -2.91 7.40
CA ASN A 504 -5.00 -3.13 6.55
C ASN A 504 -3.72 -2.99 7.39
N PRO A 505 -2.91 -4.05 7.58
CA PRO A 505 -1.75 -4.01 8.46
C PRO A 505 -0.52 -3.28 7.89
N TYR A 506 -0.57 -2.73 6.67
CA TYR A 506 0.56 -1.99 6.07
C TYR A 506 0.11 -0.69 5.38
N PRO A 507 0.81 0.45 5.59
CA PRO A 507 0.62 1.67 4.80
C PRO A 507 1.17 1.46 3.37
N PRO A 508 0.58 2.10 2.33
CA PRO A 508 1.16 2.08 0.99
C PRO A 508 2.41 2.98 0.92
N ARG A 509 3.30 2.64 -0.01
CA ARG A 509 4.59 3.30 -0.27
C ARG A 509 4.46 4.82 -0.34
N GLY A 510 5.14 5.52 0.58
CA GLY A 510 5.45 6.94 0.48
C GLY A 510 4.30 7.89 0.83
N GLY A 511 4.11 8.16 2.12
CA GLY A 511 3.40 9.34 2.63
C GLY A 511 2.19 9.05 3.53
N LEU A 512 2.39 9.20 4.85
CA LEU A 512 1.41 9.45 5.95
C LEU A 512 0.21 8.46 6.13
N PRO A 513 -0.30 8.28 7.38
CA PRO A 513 -1.26 7.22 7.75
C PRO A 513 -2.67 7.42 7.15
N PRO A 514 -3.52 6.38 7.08
CA PRO A 514 -4.51 6.21 6.02
C PRO A 514 -5.74 7.11 6.13
N GLY A 515 -5.83 8.02 5.17
CA GLY A 515 -7.01 8.38 4.38
C GLY A 515 -6.46 8.80 3.02
N ILE A 516 -7.17 8.56 1.93
CA ILE A 516 -6.85 8.99 0.56
C ILE A 516 -5.92 8.04 -0.24
N VAL A 517 -6.47 7.54 -1.35
CA VAL A 517 -5.79 6.78 -2.41
C VAL A 517 -5.30 7.76 -3.47
N PRO A 518 -4.10 7.58 -4.04
CA PRO A 518 -3.85 7.96 -5.42
C PRO A 518 -3.33 6.78 -6.25
N PRO A 519 -3.72 6.65 -7.54
CA PRO A 519 -3.12 5.69 -8.44
C PRO A 519 -1.76 6.17 -8.97
N ASP A 520 -1.00 5.16 -9.35
CA ASP A 520 0.38 5.10 -9.83
C ASP A 520 0.75 6.15 -10.91
N THR A 521 1.98 6.65 -10.82
CA THR A 521 2.60 7.54 -11.81
C THR A 521 3.66 6.78 -12.59
N THR A 522 3.45 6.62 -13.89
CA THR A 522 4.55 6.54 -14.86
C THR A 522 4.36 7.59 -15.95
N ARG A 523 5.41 8.38 -16.13
CA ARG A 523 5.58 9.50 -17.08
C ARG A 523 5.63 8.99 -18.53
N ARG A 524 5.20 9.82 -19.49
CA ARG A 524 6.10 10.66 -20.31
C ARG A 524 5.35 11.57 -21.29
N ARG A 525 5.87 12.80 -21.39
CA ARG A 525 5.69 13.77 -22.48
C ARG A 525 6.32 13.23 -23.76
N ASP A 526 5.85 13.68 -24.92
CA ASP A 526 6.71 14.36 -25.89
C ASP A 526 5.86 15.21 -26.86
N ASP A 527 6.46 16.32 -27.27
CA ASP A 527 5.95 17.39 -28.12
C ASP A 527 5.70 16.95 -29.57
N ARG A 528 4.53 17.33 -30.13
CA ARG A 528 4.34 18.06 -31.40
C ARG A 528 2.86 18.31 -31.68
#